data_AF-A0A976CU37-F1
#
_entry.id   AF-A0A976CU37-F1
#
_cell.length_a   1.000
_cell.length_b   1.000
_cell.length_c   1.000
_cell.angle_alpha   90.00
_cell.angle_beta   90.00
_cell.angle_gamma   90.00
#
_symmetry.space_group_name_H-M   'P 1'
#
loop_
_entity.id
_entity.type
_entity.pdbx_description
1 polymer ?
#
loop_
_entity_poly.entity_id
_entity_poly.type
_entity_poly.pdbx_seq_one_letter_code
_entity_poly.pdbx_strand_id
1 'polypeptide(L)' 'MKDGSMRMGFVTSEQDGVITVRDISGTATEFKRADVKEEQHPGTSMMPAGLAAGLTTQEFTDLVEYLVSLKQQGG' A
#
# COMPACT_ATOMS: atom_id res chain seq x y z
N MET A 1 11.34 5.01 12.96
CA MET A 1 11.97 3.77 13.47
C MET A 1 12.92 4.09 14.63
N LYS A 2 13.29 3.10 15.44
CA LYS A 2 14.24 3.30 16.56
C LYS A 2 15.66 3.66 16.10
N ASP A 3 16.03 3.27 14.88
CA ASP A 3 17.30 3.61 14.21
C ASP A 3 17.31 5.02 13.58
N GLY A 4 16.22 5.79 13.69
CA GLY A 4 16.08 7.11 13.08
C GLY A 4 15.59 7.10 11.63
N SER A 5 15.46 5.94 10.98
CA SER A 5 14.88 5.85 9.64
C SER A 5 13.35 6.05 9.66
N MET A 6 12.81 6.51 8.52
CA MET A 6 11.37 6.58 8.28
C MET A 6 10.99 5.60 7.19
N ARG A 7 9.89 4.90 7.38
CA ARG A 7 9.31 3.97 6.40
C ARG A 7 7.91 4.46 6.07
N MET A 8 7.63 4.65 4.79
CA MET A 8 6.33 5.06 4.27
C MET A 8 5.78 3.95 3.40
N GLY A 9 4.53 3.58 3.61
CA GLY A 9 3.87 2.49 2.91
C GLY A 9 2.62 2.03 3.64
N PHE A 10 2.05 0.93 3.18
CA PHE A 10 0.87 0.29 3.78
C PHE A 10 1.26 -1.06 4.35
N VAL A 11 0.70 -1.40 5.51
CA VAL A 11 0.89 -2.70 6.15
C VAL A 11 0.15 -3.74 5.32
N THR A 12 0.89 -4.71 4.79
CA THR A 12 0.35 -5.84 4.00
C THR A 12 0.20 -7.11 4.83
N SER A 13 0.97 -7.23 5.90
CA SER A 13 0.89 -8.33 6.87
C SER A 13 1.47 -7.86 8.20
N GLU A 14 0.89 -8.35 9.30
CA GLU A 14 1.48 -8.24 10.63
C GLU A 14 1.26 -9.58 11.34
N GLN A 15 2.34 -10.35 11.52
CA GLN A 15 2.31 -11.70 12.11
C GLN A 15 3.59 -11.94 12.91
N ASP A 16 3.50 -12.65 14.03
CA ASP A 16 4.65 -13.04 14.88
C ASP A 16 5.57 -11.86 15.27
N GLY A 17 5.00 -10.66 15.43
CA GLY A 17 5.75 -9.45 15.76
C GLY A 17 6.62 -8.91 14.61
N VAL A 18 6.42 -9.38 13.38
CA VAL A 18 7.00 -8.85 12.14
C VAL A 18 5.92 -8.11 11.36
N ILE A 19 6.23 -6.89 10.91
CA ILE A 19 5.38 -6.10 10.03
C ILE A 19 5.99 -6.14 8.63
N THR A 20 5.16 -6.44 7.63
CA THR A 20 5.49 -6.29 6.21
C THR A 20 4.82 -5.02 5.68
N VAL A 21 5.61 -4.01 5.34
CA VAL A 21 5.15 -2.76 4.72
C VAL A 21 5.49 -2.75 3.23
N ARG A 22 4.50 -2.43 2.40
CA ARG A 22 4.68 -2.20 0.97
C ARG A 22 4.60 -0.71 0.66
N ASP A 23 5.58 -0.19 -0.07
CA ASP A 23 5.62 1.21 -0.49
C ASP A 23 4.95 1.43 -1.88
N ILE A 24 4.93 2.70 -2.34
CA ILE A 24 4.36 3.09 -3.63
C ILE A 24 5.11 2.53 -4.85
N SER A 25 6.37 2.11 -4.68
CA SER A 25 7.14 1.43 -5.73
C SER A 25 6.79 -0.05 -5.85
N GLY A 26 5.95 -0.56 -4.93
CA GLY A 26 5.63 -1.97 -4.80
C GLY A 26 6.68 -2.76 -4.03
N THR A 27 7.68 -2.11 -3.43
CA THR A 27 8.71 -2.81 -2.64
C THR A 27 8.14 -3.20 -1.29
N ALA A 28 8.24 -4.50 -0.96
CA ALA A 28 7.89 -5.01 0.37
C ALA A 28 9.13 -5.00 1.27
N THR A 29 8.98 -4.47 2.47
CA THR A 29 10.02 -4.43 3.49
C THR A 29 9.49 -5.00 4.79
N GLU A 30 10.31 -5.83 5.44
CA GLU A 30 9.98 -6.45 6.72
C GLU A 30 10.82 -5.85 7.83
N PHE A 31 10.20 -5.59 8.96
CA PHE A 31 10.88 -5.17 10.17
C PHE A 31 10.11 -5.64 11.40
N LYS A 32 10.82 -5.78 12.53
CA LYS A 32 10.17 -6.18 13.78
C LYS A 32 9.31 -5.03 14.29
N ARG A 33 8.13 -5.36 14.80
CA ARG A 33 7.27 -4.40 15.52
C ARG A 33 8.02 -3.72 16.66
N ALA A 34 8.92 -4.46 17.31
CA ALA A 34 9.80 -3.96 18.36
C ALA A 34 10.74 -2.84 17.90
N ASP A 35 11.02 -2.69 16.60
CA ASP A 35 11.90 -1.66 16.05
C ASP A 35 11.14 -0.37 15.66
N VAL A 36 9.81 -0.39 15.72
CA VAL A 36 8.95 0.76 15.50
C VAL A 36 8.97 1.65 16.74
N LYS A 37 9.37 2.91 16.54
CA LYS A 37 9.36 3.94 17.59
C LYS A 37 8.00 4.62 17.70
N GLU A 38 7.41 4.91 16.55
CA GLU A 38 6.16 5.63 16.40
C GLU A 38 5.56 5.23 15.06
N GLU A 39 4.24 5.17 15.01
CA GLU A 39 3.46 4.88 13.82
C GLU A 39 2.46 6.01 13.63
N GLN A 40 2.45 6.62 12.45
CA GLN A 40 1.53 7.70 12.11
C GLN A 40 0.75 7.29 10.87
N HIS A 41 -0.57 7.47 10.92
CA HIS A 41 -1.46 7.29 9.78
C HIS A 41 -1.82 8.67 9.23
N PRO A 42 -1.11 9.17 8.21
CA PRO A 42 -1.46 10.44 7.60
C PRO A 42 -2.86 10.35 6.99
N GLY A 43 -3.68 11.39 7.17
CA GLY A 43 -5.01 11.48 6.54
C GLY A 43 -4.96 11.65 5.02
N THR A 44 -3.77 11.83 4.45
CA THR A 44 -3.53 11.93 3.01
C THR A 44 -3.31 10.52 2.43
N SER A 45 -4.15 10.14 1.46
CA SER A 45 -4.01 8.86 0.75
C SER A 45 -2.68 8.78 -0.02
N MET A 46 -2.10 7.59 -0.09
CA MET A 46 -0.98 7.31 -0.99
C MET A 46 -1.42 7.22 -2.46
N MET A 47 -2.73 7.14 -2.75
CA MET A 47 -3.23 7.31 -4.11
C MET A 47 -3.04 8.77 -4.52
N PRO A 48 -2.25 9.07 -5.58
CA PRO A 48 -2.11 10.43 -6.08
C PRO A 48 -3.46 11.00 -6.50
N ALA A 49 -3.70 12.27 -6.18
CA ALA A 49 -4.88 12.96 -6.67
C ALA A 49 -4.87 13.02 -8.20
N GLY A 50 -6.03 12.83 -8.83
CA GLY A 50 -6.17 12.86 -10.27
C GLY A 50 -5.70 11.60 -11.00
N LEU A 51 -5.35 10.51 -10.30
CA LEU A 51 -5.01 9.23 -10.94
C LEU A 51 -6.10 8.76 -11.92
N ALA A 52 -7.37 8.95 -11.57
CA ALA A 52 -8.51 8.61 -12.43
C ALA A 52 -8.96 9.75 -13.35
N ALA A 53 -8.38 10.96 -13.23
CA ALA A 53 -8.88 12.15 -13.94
C ALA A 53 -8.59 12.13 -15.45
N GLY A 54 -7.65 11.30 -15.90
CA GLY A 54 -7.34 11.12 -17.32
C GLY A 54 -8.17 10.04 -18.02
N LEU A 55 -9.05 9.34 -17.32
CA LEU A 55 -9.85 8.24 -17.85
C LEU A 55 -11.27 8.71 -18.16
N THR A 56 -11.81 8.26 -19.28
CA THR A 56 -13.25 8.30 -19.55
C THR A 56 -13.98 7.34 -18.61
N THR A 57 -15.31 7.49 -18.48
CA THR A 57 -16.13 6.58 -17.68
C THR A 57 -15.99 5.11 -18.11
N GLN A 58 -15.86 4.87 -19.42
CA GLN A 58 -15.66 3.52 -19.94
C GLN A 58 -14.30 2.95 -19.53
N GLU A 59 -13.21 3.70 -19.75
CA GLU A 59 -11.86 3.25 -19.38
C GLU A 59 -11.71 3.02 -17.88
N PHE A 60 -12.38 3.83 -17.06
CA PHE A 60 -12.43 3.61 -15.62
C PHE A 60 -13.19 2.31 -15.26
N THR A 61 -14.29 2.03 -15.95
CA THR A 61 -15.05 0.79 -15.77
C THR A 61 -14.20 -0.42 -16.17
N ASP A 62 -13.56 -0.37 -17.33
CA ASP A 62 -12.68 -1.43 -17.83
C ASP A 62 -11.50 -1.70 -16.87
N LEU A 63 -10.93 -0.62 -16.30
CA LEU A 63 -9.87 -0.74 -15.27
C LEU A 63 -10.39 -1.45 -14.01
N VAL A 64 -11.58 -1.09 -13.53
CA VAL A 64 -12.19 -1.73 -12.35
C VAL A 64 -12.46 -3.22 -12.64
N GLU A 65 -13.01 -3.55 -13.81
CA GLU A 65 -13.25 -4.93 -14.23
C GLU A 65 -11.94 -5.73 -14.28
N TYR A 66 -10.88 -5.14 -14.85
CA TYR A 66 -9.55 -5.76 -14.86
C TYR A 66 -9.03 -6.03 -13.44
N LEU A 67 -9.09 -5.05 -12.53
CA LEU A 67 -8.67 -5.23 -11.13
C LEU A 67 -9.48 -6.32 -10.41
N VAL A 68 -10.78 -6.41 -10.67
CA VAL A 68 -11.64 -7.48 -10.14
C VAL A 68 -11.22 -8.85 -10.69
N SER A 69 -10.88 -8.94 -11.97
CA SER A 69 -10.41 -10.19 -12.60
C SER A 69 -9.11 -10.71 -11.97
N LEU A 70 -8.19 -9.82 -11.60
CA LEU A 70 -6.93 -10.18 -10.96
C LEU A 70 -7.14 -10.82 -9.58
N LYS A 71 -8.14 -10.37 -8.83
CA LYS A 71 -8.52 -10.99 -7.57
C LYS A 71 -8.97 -12.44 -7.75
N GLN A 72 -9.62 -12.77 -8.87
CA GLN A 72 -10.08 -14.14 -9.16
C GLN A 72 -8.95 -15.08 -9.59
N GLN A 73 -7.86 -14.54 -10.13
CA GLN A 73 -6.70 -15.33 -10.57
C GLN A 73 -5.68 -15.60 -9.45
N GLY A 74 -5.62 -14.74 -8.44
CA GLY A 74 -4.66 -14.83 -7.33
C GLY A 74 -5.24 -15.29 -5.99
N GLY A 75 -6.44 -15.89 -6.00
CA GLY A 75 -7.13 -16.42 -4.80
C GLY A 75 -6.86 -17.88 -4.52
#